data_AF-A0A9Q7E6R4-F1
#
_entry.id   AF-A0A9Q7E6R4-F1
#
_cell.length_a   1.000
_cell.length_b   1.000
_cell.length_c   1.000
_cell.angle_alpha   90.00
_cell.angle_beta   90.00
_cell.angle_gamma   90.00
#
_symmetry.space_group_name_H-M   'P 1'
#
loop_
_entity.id
_entity.type
_entity.pdbx_description
1 polymer ?
#
loop_
_entity_poly.entity_id
_entity_poly.type
_entity_poly.pdbx_seq_one_letter_code
_entity_poly.pdbx_strand_id
1 'polypeptide(L)'
;MKNNIIKIITLLFYCLPFLVITSCVSDKCSDIVGSPPPYQGLYIHFIDKDDKDIQLDWSLISIISADEKEKIEYHANSILNFLIGIKNPILSNTITITYDKEQILELEYEKRKASSKCNSDSYFIEKPTLHSLSDNYQIQNPDEDTIEGYFFVKVMK
;
A
#
# COMPACT_ATOMS: atom_id res chain seq x y z
N MET A 1 -15.81 -48.32 44.16
CA MET A 1 -15.02 -47.96 42.94
C MET A 1 -15.87 -47.54 41.75
N LYS A 2 -17.07 -48.12 41.49
CA LYS A 2 -17.96 -47.74 40.37
C LYS A 2 -18.34 -46.25 40.30
N ASN A 3 -18.56 -45.58 41.44
CA ASN A 3 -18.99 -44.17 41.47
C ASN A 3 -17.90 -43.17 41.04
N ASN A 4 -16.62 -43.52 41.17
CA ASN A 4 -15.52 -42.63 40.77
C ASN A 4 -15.29 -42.68 39.26
N ILE A 5 -15.49 -43.85 38.64
CA ILE A 5 -15.37 -44.02 37.18
C ILE A 5 -16.45 -43.22 36.46
N ILE A 6 -17.70 -43.27 36.95
CA ILE A 6 -18.80 -42.49 36.36
C ILE A 6 -18.52 -40.99 36.45
N LYS A 7 -18.06 -40.49 37.60
CA LYS A 7 -17.68 -39.06 37.76
C LYS A 7 -16.56 -38.63 36.81
N ILE A 8 -15.54 -39.47 36.60
CA ILE A 8 -14.43 -39.17 35.68
C ILE A 8 -14.91 -39.17 34.23
N ILE A 9 -15.77 -40.11 33.85
CA ILE A 9 -16.37 -40.17 32.50
C ILE A 9 -17.26 -38.95 32.26
N THR A 10 -18.05 -38.53 33.25
CA THR A 10 -18.87 -37.32 33.15
C THR A 10 -18.00 -36.07 33.01
N LEU A 11 -16.90 -35.96 33.77
CA LEU A 11 -15.95 -34.85 33.65
C LEU A 11 -15.30 -34.80 32.25
N LEU A 12 -14.87 -35.96 31.74
CA LEU A 12 -14.33 -36.09 30.38
C LEU A 12 -15.35 -35.69 29.32
N PHE A 13 -16.62 -36.09 29.47
CA PHE A 13 -17.69 -35.73 28.53
C PHE A 13 -18.04 -34.25 28.52
N TYR A 14 -17.81 -33.52 29.62
CA TYR A 14 -17.95 -32.05 29.66
C TYR A 14 -16.69 -31.31 29.20
N CYS A 15 -15.49 -31.88 29.40
CA CYS A 15 -14.23 -31.28 28.94
C CYS A 15 -13.93 -31.52 27.45
N LEU A 16 -14.35 -32.67 26.88
CA LEU A 16 -14.15 -32.98 25.46
C LEU A 16 -14.81 -31.97 24.50
N PRO A 17 -16.10 -31.58 24.67
CA PRO A 17 -16.70 -30.57 23.80
C PRO A 17 -16.06 -29.20 23.99
N PHE A 18 -15.52 -28.90 25.18
CA PHE A 18 -14.73 -27.67 25.40
C PHE A 18 -13.42 -27.66 24.61
N LEU A 19 -12.77 -28.82 24.43
CA LEU A 19 -11.58 -28.99 23.57
C LEU A 19 -11.90 -29.02 22.06
N VAL A 20 -13.10 -29.48 21.68
CA VAL A 20 -13.54 -29.52 20.29
C VAL A 20 -14.04 -28.15 19.82
N ILE A 21 -14.66 -27.35 20.69
CA ILE A 21 -15.13 -25.99 20.35
C ILE A 21 -13.96 -25.01 20.19
N THR A 22 -12.87 -25.17 20.94
CA THR A 22 -11.67 -24.31 20.78
C THR A 22 -10.79 -24.70 19.59
N SER A 23 -10.92 -25.93 19.05
CA SER A 23 -10.15 -26.39 17.89
C SER A 23 -10.78 -26.07 16.53
N CYS A 24 -11.98 -25.47 16.50
CA CYS A 24 -12.63 -24.96 15.29
C CYS A 24 -12.62 -23.43 15.15
N VAL A 25 -11.84 -22.71 15.96
CA VAL A 25 -11.46 -21.34 15.62
C VAL A 25 -10.03 -21.41 15.13
N SER A 26 -9.85 -21.88 13.89
CA SER A 26 -8.59 -21.68 13.18
C SER A 26 -8.48 -20.20 12.82
N ASP A 27 -8.34 -19.33 13.82
CA ASP A 27 -7.91 -17.96 13.58
C ASP A 27 -6.44 -18.07 13.19
N LYS A 28 -6.21 -18.27 11.89
CA LYS A 28 -4.90 -18.18 11.21
C LYS A 28 -4.34 -16.76 11.25
N CYS A 29 -4.58 -16.03 12.34
CA CYS A 29 -4.02 -14.71 12.56
C CYS A 29 -2.61 -14.79 13.18
N SER A 30 -2.21 -15.96 13.72
CA SER A 30 -0.89 -16.16 14.36
C SER A 30 0.28 -15.83 13.46
N ASP A 31 0.16 -16.07 12.15
CA ASP A 31 1.24 -15.86 11.17
C ASP A 31 1.20 -14.46 10.54
N ILE A 32 0.25 -13.62 10.94
CA ILE A 32 -0.10 -12.36 10.24
C ILE A 32 -0.04 -11.14 11.17
N VAL A 33 -0.16 -11.33 12.48
CA VAL A 33 0.02 -10.25 13.48
C VAL A 33 1.48 -9.77 13.42
N GLY A 34 1.69 -8.55 12.95
CA GLY A 34 3.02 -7.93 12.81
C GLY A 34 3.62 -7.97 11.40
N SER A 35 2.91 -8.53 10.40
CA SER A 35 3.34 -8.44 9.00
C SER A 35 3.50 -6.98 8.56
N PRO A 36 4.44 -6.66 7.64
CA PRO A 36 4.55 -5.32 7.06
C PRO A 36 3.20 -4.89 6.44
N PRO A 37 2.91 -3.58 6.36
CA PRO A 37 1.73 -3.10 5.66
C PRO A 37 1.73 -3.59 4.20
N PRO A 38 0.56 -3.87 3.59
CA PRO A 38 0.51 -4.06 2.15
C PRO A 38 1.03 -2.80 1.48
N TYR A 39 1.96 -2.95 0.55
CA TYR A 39 2.49 -1.84 -0.23
C TYR A 39 1.91 -1.89 -1.64
N GLN A 40 1.62 -0.72 -2.20
CA GLN A 40 1.27 -0.58 -3.62
C GLN A 40 2.30 0.28 -4.32
N GLY A 41 2.71 -0.16 -5.51
CA GLY A 41 3.68 0.54 -6.35
C GLY A 41 2.99 1.60 -7.19
N LEU A 42 3.54 2.81 -7.18
CA LEU A 42 3.31 3.84 -8.19
C LEU A 42 4.60 4.04 -8.97
N TYR A 43 4.46 4.18 -10.28
CA TYR A 43 5.55 4.18 -11.26
C TYR A 43 5.52 5.50 -12.03
N ILE A 44 6.65 6.20 -12.05
CA ILE A 44 6.77 7.45 -12.80
C ILE A 44 8.00 7.38 -13.67
N HIS A 45 7.79 7.53 -14.96
CA HIS A 45 8.82 7.46 -15.97
C HIS A 45 9.03 8.84 -16.58
N PHE A 46 10.27 9.32 -16.55
CA PHE A 46 10.63 10.62 -17.10
C PHE A 46 11.25 10.46 -18.47
N ILE A 47 10.77 11.25 -19.44
CA ILE A 47 11.29 11.27 -20.81
C ILE A 47 11.58 12.69 -21.26
N ASP A 48 12.52 12.88 -22.18
CA ASP A 48 12.84 14.17 -22.77
C ASP A 48 11.88 14.56 -23.90
N LYS A 49 12.07 15.75 -24.45
CA LYS A 49 11.28 16.27 -25.59
C LYS A 49 11.34 15.37 -26.84
N ASP A 50 12.40 14.58 -27.00
CA ASP A 50 12.65 13.66 -28.10
C ASP A 50 12.20 12.21 -27.76
N ASP A 51 11.41 12.04 -26.69
CA ASP A 51 10.89 10.75 -26.19
C ASP A 51 11.99 9.77 -25.73
N LYS A 52 13.13 10.28 -25.26
CA LYS A 52 14.20 9.46 -24.66
C LYS A 52 14.12 9.45 -23.16
N ASP A 53 14.42 8.29 -22.56
CA ASP A 53 14.46 8.13 -21.11
C ASP A 53 15.43 9.13 -20.45
N ILE A 54 14.93 9.86 -19.46
CA ILE A 54 15.74 10.71 -18.59
C ILE A 54 15.89 10.01 -17.24
N GLN A 55 17.14 9.83 -16.82
CA GLN A 55 17.44 9.47 -15.45
C GLN A 55 17.56 10.74 -14.60
N LEU A 56 16.59 10.98 -13.72
CA LEU A 56 16.69 12.03 -12.72
C LEU A 56 17.69 11.66 -11.61
N ASP A 57 18.35 12.66 -11.04
CA ASP A 57 19.16 12.46 -9.84
C ASP A 57 18.22 12.20 -8.64
N TRP A 58 18.16 10.95 -8.20
CA TRP A 58 17.31 10.51 -7.09
C TRP A 58 17.61 11.22 -5.78
N SER A 59 18.82 11.75 -5.59
CA SER A 59 19.15 12.52 -4.38
C SER A 59 18.43 13.87 -4.30
N LEU A 60 17.93 14.35 -5.43
CA LEU A 60 17.18 15.60 -5.54
C LEU A 60 15.66 15.38 -5.53
N ILE A 61 15.20 14.13 -5.53
CA ILE A 61 13.78 13.79 -5.54
C ILE A 61 13.27 13.66 -4.11
N SER A 62 12.14 14.31 -3.83
CA SER A 62 11.40 14.12 -2.58
C SER A 62 9.94 13.84 -2.90
N ILE A 63 9.42 12.76 -2.33
CA ILE A 63 8.02 12.33 -2.42
C ILE A 63 7.42 12.48 -1.03
N ILE A 64 6.38 13.29 -0.92
CA ILE A 64 5.76 13.62 0.36
C ILE A 64 4.27 13.28 0.25
N SER A 65 3.77 12.50 1.20
CA SER A 65 2.33 12.42 1.42
C SER A 65 1.88 13.60 2.27
N ALA A 66 0.72 14.16 1.94
CA ALA A 66 0.09 15.14 2.81
C ALA A 66 -0.43 14.55 4.14
N ASP A 67 -0.45 13.22 4.30
CA ASP A 67 -0.70 12.56 5.58
C ASP A 67 0.60 12.02 6.18
N GLU A 68 1.00 12.57 7.33
CA GLU A 68 2.21 12.18 8.08
C GLU A 68 2.19 10.71 8.53
N LYS A 69 1.03 10.04 8.50
CA LYS A 69 0.89 8.62 8.82
C LYS A 69 1.18 7.70 7.63
N GLU A 70 1.21 8.22 6.41
CA GLU A 70 1.64 7.44 5.24
C GLU A 70 3.16 7.32 5.24
N LYS A 71 3.64 6.09 5.22
CA LYS A 71 5.06 5.81 5.01
C LYS A 71 5.29 5.56 3.55
N ILE A 72 6.13 6.38 2.93
CA ILE A 72 6.57 6.20 1.55
C ILE A 72 7.97 5.58 1.58
N GLU A 73 8.10 4.38 1.01
CA GLU A 73 9.38 3.71 0.78
C GLU A 73 9.76 3.81 -0.69
N TYR A 74 11.04 3.99 -0.98
CA TYR A 74 11.55 4.31 -2.30
C TYR A 74 12.43 3.18 -2.86
N HIS A 75 12.29 2.93 -4.17
CA HIS A 75 13.20 2.08 -4.94
C HIS A 75 13.53 2.76 -6.28
N ALA A 76 14.67 3.44 -6.39
CA ALA A 76 15.13 4.00 -7.67
C ALA A 76 15.67 2.92 -8.61
N ASN A 77 15.07 2.83 -9.79
CA ASN A 77 15.69 2.34 -11.02
C ASN A 77 15.52 3.42 -12.10
N SER A 78 15.61 3.14 -13.41
CA SER A 78 15.23 4.10 -14.48
C SER A 78 13.78 4.59 -14.40
N ILE A 79 12.96 3.95 -13.57
CA ILE A 79 11.58 4.31 -13.24
C ILE A 79 11.55 4.65 -11.75
N LEU A 80 10.94 5.78 -11.40
CA LEU A 80 10.69 6.12 -10.01
C LEU A 80 9.59 5.21 -9.48
N ASN A 81 9.98 4.28 -8.60
CA ASN A 81 9.05 3.37 -7.94
C ASN A 81 8.99 3.72 -6.46
N PHE A 82 7.78 3.87 -5.95
CA PHE A 82 7.58 4.06 -4.52
C PHE A 82 6.39 3.26 -4.01
N LEU A 83 6.50 2.88 -2.75
CA LEU A 83 5.58 2.01 -2.03
C LEU A 83 4.96 2.82 -0.90
N ILE A 84 3.63 2.80 -0.80
CA ILE A 84 2.91 3.51 0.27
C ILE A 84 2.40 2.48 1.28
N GLY A 85 2.78 2.66 2.55
CA GLY A 85 2.35 1.84 3.68
C GLY A 85 1.06 2.37 4.32
N ILE A 86 0.08 1.48 4.48
CA ILE A 86 -1.34 1.86 4.61
C ILE A 86 -2.07 1.32 5.86
N LYS A 87 -1.34 1.12 6.96
CA LYS A 87 -1.92 0.71 8.26
C LYS A 87 -2.30 1.97 9.06
N ASN A 88 -3.55 2.03 9.54
CA ASN A 88 -4.24 3.15 10.23
C ASN A 88 -5.08 4.05 9.31
N PRO A 89 -6.14 4.71 9.81
CA PRO A 89 -6.95 5.62 9.00
C PRO A 89 -6.09 6.75 8.46
N ILE A 90 -6.03 6.79 7.13
CA ILE A 90 -5.31 7.79 6.36
C ILE A 90 -6.31 8.86 5.93
N LEU A 91 -6.00 10.12 6.23
CA LEU A 91 -6.87 11.27 6.06
C LEU A 91 -6.60 12.04 4.75
N SER A 92 -5.37 12.00 4.21
CA SER A 92 -5.04 12.69 2.95
C SER A 92 -4.85 11.73 1.78
N ASN A 93 -5.35 12.08 0.61
CA ASN A 93 -5.34 11.28 -0.60
C ASN A 93 -4.46 11.89 -1.71
N THR A 94 -3.39 12.58 -1.30
CA THR A 94 -2.52 13.34 -2.18
C THR A 94 -1.05 13.02 -1.93
N ILE A 95 -0.29 12.83 -3.01
CA ILE A 95 1.17 12.71 -2.99
C ILE A 95 1.76 13.82 -3.86
N THR A 96 2.71 14.55 -3.30
CA THR A 96 3.45 15.59 -4.00
C THR A 96 4.86 15.09 -4.29
N ILE A 97 5.33 15.27 -5.52
CA ILE A 97 6.67 14.90 -5.94
C ILE A 97 7.42 16.16 -6.34
N THR A 98 8.58 16.35 -5.73
CA THR A 98 9.46 17.49 -5.98
C THR A 98 10.81 17.00 -6.49
N TYR A 99 11.43 17.79 -7.37
CA TYR A 99 12.80 17.61 -7.86
C TYR A 99 13.52 18.94 -7.78
N ASP A 100 14.68 18.96 -7.12
CA ASP A 100 15.47 20.17 -6.89
C ASP A 100 14.63 21.36 -6.38
N LYS A 101 13.76 21.08 -5.39
CA LYS A 101 12.84 22.04 -4.75
C LYS A 101 11.72 22.59 -5.64
N GLU A 102 11.64 22.17 -6.90
CA GLU A 102 10.49 22.42 -7.78
C GLU A 102 9.48 21.28 -7.61
N GLN A 103 8.22 21.57 -7.30
CA GLN A 103 7.16 20.57 -7.39
C GLN A 103 7.03 20.16 -8.85
N ILE A 104 7.22 18.89 -9.18
CA ILE A 104 7.05 18.41 -10.56
C ILE A 104 5.60 18.08 -10.82
N LEU A 105 5.01 17.28 -9.93
CA LEU A 105 3.66 16.76 -10.09
C LEU A 105 3.03 16.49 -8.73
N GLU A 106 1.71 16.50 -8.73
CA GLU A 106 0.87 16.10 -7.62
C GLU A 106 -0.13 15.08 -8.11
N LEU A 107 -0.23 13.97 -7.38
CA LEU A 107 -1.20 12.91 -7.64
C LEU A 107 -2.26 12.94 -6.56
N GLU A 108 -3.51 12.90 -6.97
CA GLU A 108 -4.62 12.48 -6.12
C GLU A 108 -4.90 11.01 -6.37
N TYR A 109 -5.47 10.32 -5.39
CA TYR A 109 -5.89 8.94 -5.55
C TYR A 109 -7.15 8.63 -4.73
N GLU A 110 -7.87 7.59 -5.10
CA GLU A 110 -8.94 7.02 -4.28
C GLU A 110 -8.36 6.01 -3.28
N LYS A 111 -9.09 5.78 -2.18
CA LYS A 111 -8.72 4.76 -1.19
C LYS A 111 -9.83 3.74 -1.01
N ARG A 112 -9.48 2.47 -1.12
CA ARG A 112 -10.35 1.36 -0.73
C ARG A 112 -9.87 0.75 0.58
N LYS A 113 -10.69 0.92 1.62
CA LYS A 113 -10.51 0.25 2.90
C LYS A 113 -10.81 -1.25 2.75
N ALA A 114 -9.88 -2.10 3.15
CA ALA A 114 -10.13 -3.51 3.41
C ALA A 114 -9.91 -3.81 4.89
N SER A 115 -10.95 -4.32 5.54
CA SER A 115 -10.88 -4.76 6.93
C SER A 115 -10.73 -6.27 6.98
N SER A 116 -9.68 -6.75 7.65
CA SER A 116 -9.52 -8.16 7.97
C SER A 116 -9.56 -8.35 9.48
N LYS A 117 -10.24 -9.41 9.94
CA LYS A 117 -10.27 -9.80 11.36
C LYS A 117 -8.87 -9.99 11.96
N CYS A 118 -7.88 -10.35 11.14
CA CYS A 118 -6.52 -10.61 11.59
C CYS A 118 -5.55 -9.42 11.45
N ASN A 119 -5.87 -8.42 10.63
CA ASN A 119 -4.83 -7.56 10.04
C ASN A 119 -5.03 -6.05 10.21
N SER A 120 -5.90 -5.63 11.13
CA SER A 120 -6.37 -4.24 11.24
C SER A 120 -6.90 -3.71 9.89
N ASP A 121 -7.31 -2.45 9.84
CA ASP A 121 -7.72 -1.84 8.59
C ASP A 121 -6.50 -1.58 7.69
N SER A 122 -6.60 -1.96 6.41
CA SER A 122 -5.65 -1.61 5.35
C SER A 122 -6.34 -0.71 4.33
N TYR A 123 -5.64 0.28 3.78
CA TYR A 123 -6.20 1.25 2.83
C TYR A 123 -5.49 1.21 1.49
N PHE A 124 -6.05 0.56 0.49
CA PHE A 124 -5.42 0.45 -0.83
C PHE A 124 -5.65 1.74 -1.65
N ILE A 125 -4.59 2.28 -2.23
CA ILE A 125 -4.59 3.27 -3.31
C ILE A 125 -5.25 2.66 -4.54
N GLU A 126 -6.21 3.39 -5.10
CA GLU A 126 -6.89 3.08 -6.35
C GLU A 126 -6.97 4.35 -7.19
N LYS A 127 -7.04 4.19 -8.51
CA LYS A 127 -7.22 5.29 -9.47
C LYS A 127 -6.35 6.52 -9.16
N PRO A 128 -5.01 6.38 -9.16
CA PRO A 128 -4.16 7.55 -9.06
C PRO A 128 -4.39 8.43 -10.30
N THR A 129 -4.64 9.72 -10.08
CA THR A 129 -4.94 10.73 -11.10
C THR A 129 -4.03 11.92 -10.91
N LEU A 130 -3.63 12.54 -12.02
CA LEU A 130 -2.89 13.79 -11.99
C LEU A 130 -3.78 14.91 -11.44
N HIS A 131 -3.36 15.54 -10.33
CA HIS A 131 -4.01 16.73 -9.79
C HIS A 131 -3.37 18.00 -10.35
N SER A 132 -2.04 18.09 -10.28
CA SER A 132 -1.29 19.22 -10.83
C SER A 132 0.04 18.77 -11.41
N LEU A 133 0.54 19.58 -12.34
CA LEU A 133 1.80 19.39 -13.04
C LEU A 133 2.45 20.75 -13.24
N SER A 134 3.75 20.84 -13.02
CA SER A 134 4.49 22.08 -13.27
C SER A 134 4.62 22.37 -14.76
N ASP A 135 4.69 23.65 -15.10
CA ASP A 135 4.70 24.17 -16.48
C ASP A 135 5.81 23.59 -17.37
N ASN A 136 6.89 23.09 -16.76
CA ASN A 136 8.03 22.50 -17.46
C ASN A 136 7.81 21.02 -17.85
N TYR A 137 6.63 20.47 -17.57
CA TYR A 137 6.35 19.06 -17.75
C TYR A 137 5.01 18.85 -18.46
N GLN A 138 4.88 17.71 -19.14
CA GLN A 138 3.64 17.27 -19.78
C GLN A 138 3.40 15.80 -19.44
N ILE A 139 2.16 15.44 -19.07
CA ILE A 139 1.79 14.01 -19.01
C ILE A 139 1.57 13.53 -20.43
N GLN A 140 2.32 12.49 -20.81
CA GLN A 140 1.98 11.67 -21.94
C GLN A 140 1.12 10.54 -21.40
N ASN A 141 -0.19 10.58 -21.67
CA ASN A 141 -1.06 9.49 -21.26
C ASN A 141 -0.52 8.23 -21.91
N PRO A 142 -0.17 7.21 -21.12
CA PRO A 142 0.16 5.95 -21.72
C PRO A 142 -1.14 5.32 -22.25
N ASP A 143 -1.04 4.45 -23.25
CA ASP A 143 -2.18 3.82 -23.93
C ASP A 143 -3.22 3.27 -22.91
N GLU A 144 -4.47 3.07 -23.34
CA GLU A 144 -5.54 2.53 -22.47
C GLU A 144 -5.18 1.20 -21.78
N ASP A 145 -4.17 0.48 -22.29
CA ASP A 145 -3.63 -0.77 -21.74
C ASP A 145 -2.56 -0.59 -20.64
N THR A 146 -2.29 0.64 -20.21
CA THR A 146 -1.23 0.89 -19.24
C THR A 146 -1.65 0.51 -17.84
N ILE A 147 -0.73 -0.15 -17.13
CA ILE A 147 -0.88 -0.53 -15.72
C ILE A 147 -1.32 0.69 -14.90
N GLU A 148 -2.42 0.56 -14.16
CA GLU A 148 -2.90 1.59 -13.22
C GLU A 148 -1.75 2.03 -12.31
N GLY A 149 -1.52 3.35 -12.22
CA GLY A 149 -0.44 3.91 -11.42
C GLY A 149 0.90 4.05 -12.13
N TYR A 150 0.94 3.93 -13.46
CA TYR A 150 2.10 4.27 -14.28
C TYR A 150 1.90 5.61 -14.99
N PHE A 151 2.82 6.56 -14.81
CA PHE A 151 2.77 7.91 -15.41
C PHE A 151 4.01 8.18 -16.25
N PHE A 152 3.84 8.62 -17.50
CA PHE A 152 4.93 9.16 -18.31
C PHE A 152 4.92 10.69 -18.22
N VAL A 153 6.00 11.23 -17.68
CA VAL A 153 6.20 12.65 -17.45
C VAL A 153 7.27 13.14 -18.43
N LYS A 154 6.83 13.86 -19.46
CA LYS A 154 7.69 14.47 -20.47
C LYS A 154 8.24 15.80 -19.97
N VAL A 155 9.55 15.96 -20.00
CA VAL A 155 10.24 17.21 -19.63
C VAL A 155 10.32 18.12 -20.85
N MET A 156 9.76 19.31 -20.73
CA MET A 156 9.59 20.27 -21.83
C MET A 156 10.66 21.37 -21.88
N LYS A 157 11.52 21.45 -20.85
CA LYS A 157 12.65 22.39 -20.75
C LYS A 157 13.71 22.14 -21.84
#